data_AF-A0A917Q2F6-F1
#
_entry.id   AF-A0A917Q2F6-F1
#
_cell.length_a   1.000
_cell.length_b   1.000
_cell.length_c   1.000
_cell.angle_alpha   90.00
_cell.angle_beta   90.00
_cell.angle_gamma   90.00
#
_symmetry.space_group_name_H-M   'P 1'
#
loop_
_entity.id
_entity.type
_entity.pdbx_description
1 polymer ?
#
loop_
_entity_poly.entity_id
_entity_poly.type
_entity_poly.pdbx_seq_one_letter_code
_entity_poly.pdbx_strand_id
1 'polypeptide(L)'
;MASADYVSLNGLTFSSIFNIGDTGHVRSTSRGIALQKEGARFKSDTNIDFNDYSLFNRNMILPETITPVQKETIHHSDTIRVQTLDIIGISEAALFQIGNLEQAYCESRIKHFRRYSRS
;
A
#
# COMPACT_ATOMS: atom_id res chain seq x y z
N MET A 1 -11.84 -22.44 0.09
CA MET A 1 -10.36 -22.35 0.18
C MET A 1 -9.84 -21.55 -1.01
N ALA A 2 -8.80 -20.74 -0.86
CA ALA A 2 -8.22 -19.97 -1.97
C ALA A 2 -6.89 -20.59 -2.42
N SER A 3 -6.66 -20.65 -3.73
CA SER A 3 -5.42 -21.18 -4.29
C SER A 3 -5.00 -20.48 -5.59
N ALA A 4 -3.70 -20.50 -5.85
CA ALA A 4 -3.11 -20.09 -7.12
C ALA A 4 -2.23 -21.22 -7.66
N ASP A 5 -2.33 -21.54 -8.96
CA ASP A 5 -1.51 -22.60 -9.55
C ASP A 5 -0.06 -22.11 -9.80
N TYR A 6 0.12 -20.85 -10.21
CA TYR A 6 1.42 -20.20 -10.35
C TYR A 6 1.35 -18.70 -10.03
N VAL A 7 2.34 -18.23 -9.26
CA VAL A 7 2.51 -16.81 -8.92
C VAL A 7 3.95 -16.38 -9.15
N SER A 8 4.13 -15.39 -10.03
CA SER A 8 5.36 -14.62 -10.18
C SER A 8 5.13 -13.24 -9.55
N LEU A 9 5.98 -12.87 -8.60
CA LEU A 9 5.99 -11.55 -7.96
C LEU A 9 7.42 -11.02 -7.90
N ASN A 10 7.70 -10.00 -8.71
CA ASN A 10 9.07 -9.48 -8.84
C ASN A 10 9.47 -8.50 -7.72
N GLY A 11 8.51 -7.92 -7.00
CA GLY A 11 8.82 -7.00 -5.90
C GLY A 11 7.68 -6.79 -4.91
N LEU A 12 7.98 -6.86 -3.62
CA LEU A 12 7.08 -6.55 -2.52
C LEU A 12 7.78 -5.56 -1.58
N THR A 13 7.36 -4.29 -1.56
CA THR A 13 8.09 -3.21 -0.86
C THR A 13 7.18 -2.26 -0.08
N PHE A 14 7.76 -1.50 0.85
CA PHE A 14 7.10 -0.42 1.61
C PHE A 14 5.76 -0.84 2.24
N SER A 15 5.82 -1.79 3.18
CA SER A 15 4.64 -2.32 3.91
C SER A 15 3.58 -3.00 3.05
N SER A 16 3.90 -3.35 1.82
CA SER A 16 2.94 -4.06 0.96
C SER A 16 2.68 -5.48 1.43
N ILE A 17 1.47 -5.96 1.13
CA ILE A 17 0.98 -7.27 1.54
C ILE A 17 0.55 -8.05 0.30
N PHE A 18 1.08 -9.26 0.17
CA PHE A 18 0.59 -10.26 -0.76
C PHE A 18 0.06 -11.44 0.06
N ASN A 19 -1.18 -11.85 -0.18
CA ASN A 19 -1.83 -12.89 0.63
C ASN A 19 -2.76 -13.78 -0.19
N ILE A 20 -2.77 -15.07 0.15
CA ILE A 20 -3.62 -16.10 -0.45
C ILE A 20 -4.34 -16.83 0.70
N GLY A 21 -5.65 -16.73 0.75
CA GLY A 21 -6.49 -17.29 1.80
C GLY A 21 -7.65 -16.37 2.15
N ASP A 22 -8.35 -16.72 3.22
CA ASP A 22 -9.42 -15.89 3.76
C ASP A 22 -8.87 -15.04 4.89
N THR A 23 -9.21 -13.75 4.89
CA THR A 23 -8.67 -12.78 5.85
C THR A 23 -9.79 -11.90 6.38
N GLY A 24 -9.89 -11.82 7.71
CA GLY A 24 -10.79 -10.87 8.35
C GLY A 24 -10.30 -9.45 8.07
N HIS A 25 -9.17 -9.07 8.65
CA HIS A 25 -8.73 -7.68 8.62
C HIS A 25 -7.30 -7.54 8.14
N VAL A 26 -7.07 -6.58 7.26
CA VAL A 26 -5.74 -6.14 6.84
C VAL A 26 -5.55 -4.68 7.23
N ARG A 27 -4.37 -4.37 7.79
CA ARG A 27 -3.94 -3.00 7.99
C ARG A 27 -2.51 -2.82 7.49
N SER A 28 -2.32 -1.86 6.58
CA SER A 28 -1.00 -1.48 6.11
C SER A 28 -0.84 0.03 6.07
N THR A 29 0.32 0.51 6.51
CA THR A 29 0.66 1.93 6.46
C THR A 29 2.09 2.12 5.94
N SER A 30 2.27 3.10 5.04
CA SER A 30 3.57 3.49 4.50
C SER A 30 3.74 5.01 4.54
N ARG A 31 4.95 5.45 4.90
CA ARG A 31 5.36 6.86 4.87
C ARG A 31 6.72 6.99 4.21
N GLY A 32 6.80 7.81 3.17
CA GLY A 32 8.03 8.01 2.40
C GLY A 32 8.33 9.49 2.13
N ILE A 33 9.59 9.88 2.28
CA ILE A 33 10.10 11.17 1.79
C ILE A 33 11.22 10.91 0.78
N ALA A 34 11.06 11.42 -0.43
CA ALA A 34 12.12 11.42 -1.44
C ALA A 34 12.56 12.86 -1.71
N LEU A 35 13.72 13.23 -1.16
CA LEU A 35 14.36 14.51 -1.42
C LEU A 35 15.41 14.37 -2.53
N GLN A 36 15.22 15.10 -3.63
CA GLN A 36 16.27 15.33 -4.62
C GLN A 36 17.02 16.64 -4.31
N LYS A 37 18.33 16.59 -4.08
CA LYS A 37 19.17 17.78 -3.84
C LYS A 37 19.95 18.18 -5.09
N GLU A 38 20.13 19.48 -5.29
CA GLU A 38 21.11 20.03 -6.21
C GLU A 38 22.45 20.27 -5.50
N GLY A 39 23.55 19.78 -6.11
CA GLY A 39 24.93 19.95 -5.62
C GLY A 39 25.42 18.85 -4.66
N ALA A 40 26.71 18.49 -4.77
CA ALA A 40 27.36 17.41 -4.01
C ALA A 40 27.69 17.74 -2.54
N ARG A 41 27.02 18.73 -1.94
CA ARG A 41 27.22 19.05 -0.52
C ARG A 41 26.37 18.12 0.34
N PHE A 42 26.91 16.93 0.57
CA PHE A 42 26.45 16.03 1.64
C PHE A 42 26.85 16.63 3.00
N LYS A 43 26.28 17.78 3.37
CA LYS A 43 26.26 18.14 4.78
C LYS A 43 25.50 17.04 5.50
N SER A 44 26.09 16.50 6.57
CA SER A 44 25.58 15.45 7.46
C SER A 44 24.25 15.79 8.14
N ASP A 45 23.66 16.94 7.82
CA ASP A 45 22.52 17.54 8.49
C ASP A 45 21.40 17.82 7.47
N THR A 46 20.86 16.76 6.88
CA THR A 46 19.47 16.81 6.46
C THR A 46 18.64 16.09 7.48
N ASN A 47 18.43 16.75 8.61
CA ASN A 47 17.27 16.48 9.45
C ASN A 47 16.02 16.75 8.59
N ILE A 48 15.46 15.69 8.05
CA ILE A 48 14.16 15.68 7.40
C ILE A 48 13.31 14.79 8.29
N ASP A 49 12.37 15.39 8.98
CA ASP A 49 11.41 14.66 9.80
C ASP A 49 10.06 14.61 9.09
N PHE A 50 9.30 13.54 9.31
CA PHE A 50 7.91 13.49 8.87
C PHE A 50 7.06 14.59 9.53
N ASN A 51 7.41 14.98 10.76
CA ASN A 51 6.74 16.03 11.51
C ASN A 51 6.83 17.42 10.83
N ASP A 52 7.84 17.64 9.99
CA ASP A 52 8.02 18.88 9.25
C ASP A 52 6.97 19.07 8.14
N TYR A 53 6.19 18.03 7.83
CA TYR A 53 5.17 18.09 6.78
C TYR A 53 3.81 17.65 7.29
N SER A 54 2.84 18.57 7.19
CA SER A 54 1.43 18.34 7.55
C SER A 54 0.81 17.14 6.85
N LEU A 55 1.34 16.74 5.67
CA LEU A 55 0.93 15.52 4.97
C LEU A 55 0.98 14.30 5.89
N PHE A 56 2.01 14.12 6.72
CA PHE A 56 2.16 12.91 7.53
C PHE A 56 1.33 12.91 8.82
N ASN A 57 0.75 14.06 9.18
CA ASN A 57 -0.02 14.25 10.42
C ASN A 57 -1.50 14.56 10.17
N ARG A 58 -1.92 14.75 8.92
CA ARG A 58 -3.32 15.01 8.56
C ARG A 58 -4.16 13.74 8.72
N ASN A 59 -5.32 13.83 9.37
CA ASN A 59 -6.28 12.73 9.42
C ASN A 59 -6.72 12.26 8.03
N MET A 60 -6.80 10.94 7.83
CA MET A 60 -7.34 10.37 6.61
C MET A 60 -8.84 10.68 6.51
N ILE A 61 -9.27 11.19 5.35
CA ILE A 61 -10.70 11.39 5.09
C ILE A 61 -11.21 10.11 4.45
N LEU A 62 -11.91 9.31 5.23
CA LEU A 62 -12.68 8.18 4.71
C LEU A 62 -14.01 8.71 4.17
N PRO A 63 -14.50 8.21 3.02
CA PRO A 63 -15.88 8.48 2.63
C PRO A 63 -16.81 7.99 3.74
N GLU A 64 -17.81 8.80 4.09
CA GLU A 64 -18.84 8.36 5.03
C GLU A 64 -19.52 7.11 4.45
N THR A 65 -19.59 6.03 5.23
CA THR A 65 -20.34 4.83 4.83
C THR A 65 -21.82 5.15 4.99
N ILE A 66 -22.41 5.81 3.98
CA ILE A 66 -23.75 6.40 4.12
C ILE A 66 -24.88 5.37 4.00
N THR A 67 -24.59 4.11 3.67
CA THR A 67 -25.63 3.08 3.57
C THR A 67 -25.08 1.70 3.86
N PRO A 68 -25.60 0.97 4.88
CA PRO A 68 -25.32 -0.45 5.04
C PRO A 68 -25.92 -1.20 3.86
N VAL A 69 -25.09 -1.62 2.91
CA VAL A 69 -25.48 -2.50 1.81
C VAL A 69 -25.30 -3.93 2.27
N GLN A 70 -26.37 -4.73 2.26
CA GLN A 70 -26.24 -6.17 2.43
C GLN A 70 -25.73 -6.76 1.11
N LYS A 71 -24.48 -7.20 1.10
CA LYS A 71 -23.88 -7.92 -0.01
C LYS A 71 -23.87 -9.41 0.32
N GLU A 72 -24.61 -10.20 -0.44
CA GLU A 72 -24.47 -11.65 -0.48
C GLU A 72 -23.63 -12.03 -1.69
N THR A 73 -22.64 -12.92 -1.50
CA THR A 73 -21.81 -13.42 -2.60
C THR A 73 -22.05 -14.92 -2.72
N ILE A 74 -22.63 -15.34 -3.84
CA ILE A 74 -22.88 -16.75 -4.16
C ILE A 74 -21.78 -17.22 -5.10
N HIS A 75 -20.97 -18.18 -4.66
CA HIS A 75 -19.87 -18.71 -5.46
C HIS A 75 -20.36 -19.93 -6.26
N HIS A 76 -20.02 -20.00 -7.55
CA HIS A 76 -20.29 -21.19 -8.36
C HIS A 76 -19.39 -22.39 -7.97
N SER A 77 -18.36 -22.16 -7.17
CA SER A 77 -17.42 -23.17 -6.68
C SER A 77 -16.94 -22.78 -5.28
N ASP A 78 -16.75 -23.78 -4.41
CA ASP A 78 -16.30 -23.61 -3.02
C ASP A 78 -14.83 -23.15 -2.91
N THR A 79 -14.15 -23.01 -4.05
CA THR A 79 -12.73 -22.66 -4.13
C THR A 79 -12.51 -21.50 -5.09
N ILE A 80 -11.86 -20.44 -4.59
CA ILE A 80 -11.30 -19.39 -5.45
C ILE A 80 -10.00 -19.94 -5.99
N ARG A 81 -9.97 -20.29 -7.28
CA ARG A 81 -8.78 -20.81 -7.95
C ARG A 81 -8.34 -19.87 -9.05
N VAL A 82 -7.10 -19.40 -8.95
CA VAL A 82 -6.46 -18.55 -9.95
C VAL A 82 -5.36 -19.37 -10.65
N GLN A 83 -5.34 -19.41 -11.98
CA GLN A 83 -4.32 -20.21 -12.69
C GLN A 83 -2.95 -19.54 -12.62
N THR A 84 -2.79 -18.38 -13.23
CA THR A 84 -1.48 -17.75 -13.38
C THR A 84 -1.56 -16.27 -13.09
N LEU A 85 -0.66 -15.81 -12.23
CA LEU A 85 -0.46 -14.40 -11.91
C LEU A 85 0.99 -14.04 -12.18
N ASP A 86 1.19 -12.93 -12.87
CA ASP A 86 2.48 -12.29 -13.05
C ASP A 86 2.38 -10.83 -12.59
N ILE A 87 3.10 -10.51 -11.52
CA ILE A 87 3.00 -9.23 -10.80
C ILE A 87 4.39 -8.59 -10.81
N ILE A 88 4.51 -7.44 -11.48
CA ILE A 88 5.76 -6.69 -11.58
C ILE A 88 6.17 -6.14 -10.20
N GLY A 89 5.21 -5.70 -9.39
CA GLY A 89 5.49 -5.34 -8.01
C GLY A 89 4.29 -4.76 -7.28
N ILE A 90 4.35 -4.85 -5.96
CA ILE A 90 3.36 -4.30 -5.03
C ILE A 90 4.15 -3.41 -4.05
N SER A 91 3.79 -2.14 -3.97
CA SER A 91 4.52 -1.13 -3.19
C SER A 91 3.58 -0.19 -2.46
N GLU A 92 4.08 0.43 -1.39
CA GLU A 92 3.47 1.60 -0.72
C GLU A 92 2.12 1.29 -0.09
N ALA A 93 2.13 0.42 0.93
CA ALA A 93 0.95 -0.06 1.65
C ALA A 93 -0.11 -0.74 0.76
N ALA A 94 0.25 -1.18 -0.44
CA ALA A 94 -0.65 -1.88 -1.32
C ALA A 94 -0.92 -3.31 -0.84
N LEU A 95 -2.14 -3.79 -1.07
CA LEU A 95 -2.60 -5.14 -0.74
C LEU A 95 -3.00 -5.88 -2.01
N PHE A 96 -2.42 -7.05 -2.22
CA PHE A 96 -2.88 -8.02 -3.21
C PHE A 96 -3.40 -9.26 -2.48
N GLN A 97 -4.69 -9.55 -2.62
CA GLN A 97 -5.38 -10.63 -1.92
C GLN A 97 -6.00 -11.61 -2.93
N ILE A 98 -5.77 -12.90 -2.72
CA ILE A 98 -6.51 -13.99 -3.36
C ILE A 98 -7.30 -14.73 -2.29
N GLY A 99 -8.63 -14.69 -2.37
CA GLY A 99 -9.51 -15.27 -1.36
C GLY A 99 -10.40 -14.22 -0.71
N ASN A 100 -11.05 -14.55 0.40
CA ASN A 100 -11.98 -13.64 1.05
C ASN A 100 -11.24 -12.56 1.86
N LEU A 101 -11.82 -11.36 1.89
CA LEU A 101 -11.34 -10.22 2.67
C LEU A 101 -12.53 -9.43 3.21
N GLU A 102 -12.65 -9.36 4.54
CA GLU A 102 -13.75 -8.62 5.17
C GLU A 102 -13.46 -7.12 5.21
N GLN A 103 -12.28 -6.73 5.71
CA GLN A 103 -11.89 -5.33 5.85
C GLN A 103 -10.41 -5.11 5.53
N ALA A 104 -10.11 -4.02 4.83
CA ALA A 104 -8.75 -3.56 4.63
C ALA A 104 -8.65 -2.06 4.90
N TYR A 105 -7.61 -1.69 5.64
CA TYR A 105 -7.18 -0.32 5.87
C TYR A 105 -5.75 -0.16 5.35
N CYS A 106 -5.60 0.46 4.19
CA CYS A 106 -4.30 0.68 3.56
C CYS A 106 -4.07 2.17 3.34
N GLU A 107 -2.98 2.70 3.90
CA GLU A 107 -2.70 4.13 3.87
C GLU A 107 -1.24 4.40 3.48
N SER A 108 -1.03 5.09 2.37
CA SER A 108 0.29 5.55 1.95
C SER A 108 0.36 7.07 1.90
N ARG A 109 1.45 7.62 2.46
CA ARG A 109 1.75 9.04 2.43
C ARG A 109 3.16 9.23 1.91
N ILE A 110 3.28 9.87 0.75
CA ILE A 110 4.56 10.05 0.08
C ILE A 110 4.75 11.51 -0.26
N LYS A 111 5.93 12.06 0.06
CA LYS A 111 6.33 13.41 -0.32
C LYS A 111 7.60 13.38 -1.16
N HIS A 112 7.45 13.65 -2.46
CA HIS A 112 8.58 13.85 -3.38
C HIS A 112 8.80 15.34 -3.60
N PHE A 113 10.03 15.83 -3.40
CA PHE A 113 10.35 17.22 -3.70
C PHE A 113 11.83 17.43 -4.01
N ARG A 114 12.11 18.50 -4.73
CA ARG A 114 13.46 18.91 -5.10
C ARG A 114 13.86 20.16 -4.32
N ARG A 115 15.08 20.17 -3.79
CA ARG A 115 15.69 21.33 -3.15
C ARG A 115 16.80 21.87 -4.02
N TYR A 116 16.55 23.03 -4.59
CA TYR A 116 17.53 23.81 -5.34
C TYR A 116 18.38 24.64 -4.38
N SER A 117 19.69 24.70 -4.61
CA SER A 117 20.55 25.64 -3.89
C SER A 117 20.49 26.98 -4.61
N ARG A 118 20.10 28.06 -3.93
CA ARG A 118 20.35 29.40 -4.46
C ARG A 118 21.87 29.60 -4.51
N SER A 119 22.38 29.87 -5.72
CA SER A 119 23.75 30.35 -5.98
C SER A 119 23.96 31.72 -5.37
#